data_AF-A0A2M7XC17-F1
#
_entry.id   AF-A0A2M7XC17-F1
#
_cell.length_a   1.000
_cell.length_b   1.000
_cell.length_c   1.000
_cell.angle_alpha   90.00
_cell.angle_beta   90.00
_cell.angle_gamma   90.00
#
_symmetry.space_group_name_H-M   'P 1'
#
loop_
_entity.id
_entity.type
_entity.pdbx_description
1 polymer ?
#
loop_
_entity_poly.entity_id
_entity_poly.type
_entity_poly.pdbx_seq_one_letter_code
_entity_poly.pdbx_strand_id
1 'polypeptide(L)' 'MHPVCRPDVVCQNKFMANQRRTSPKAAKSASKVLRSKSTGKHSKVAAGSALSQAAPKRRKK' A
#
# COMPACT_ATOMS: atom_id res chain seq x y z
N MET A 1 -10.32 29.62 0.17
CA MET A 1 -10.55 28.49 -0.77
C MET A 1 -9.49 27.44 -0.51
N HIS A 2 -9.81 26.41 0.28
CA HIS A 2 -8.86 25.35 0.62
C HIS A 2 -8.64 24.46 -0.62
N PRO A 3 -7.39 24.21 -1.06
CA PRO A 3 -7.14 23.24 -2.10
C PRO A 3 -7.54 21.86 -1.58
N VAL A 4 -8.56 21.28 -2.22
CA VAL A 4 -8.94 19.89 -2.04
C VAL A 4 -7.75 19.01 -2.46
N CYS A 5 -6.91 18.63 -1.51
CA CYS A 5 -5.94 17.55 -1.70
C CYS A 5 -6.72 16.26 -2.00
N ARG A 6 -6.90 15.95 -3.28
CA ARG A 6 -7.53 14.72 -3.74
C ARG A 6 -6.70 13.50 -3.31
N PRO A 7 -7.31 12.43 -2.77
CA PRO A 7 -6.62 11.22 -2.35
C PRO A 7 -6.26 10.25 -3.48
N ASP A 8 -6.21 10.71 -4.74
CA ASP A 8 -5.85 9.88 -5.91
C ASP A 8 -4.53 10.34 -6.55
N VAL A 9 -3.58 10.78 -5.73
CA VAL A 9 -2.18 10.90 -6.19
C VAL A 9 -1.53 9.54 -6.05
N VAL A 10 -1.86 8.64 -6.98
CA VAL A 10 -0.93 7.55 -7.30
C VAL A 10 0.25 8.21 -8.02
N CYS A 11 1.32 8.50 -7.28
CA CYS A 11 2.65 8.75 -7.84
C CYS A 11 3.13 7.48 -8.57
N GLN A 12 2.63 7.24 -9.80
CA GLN A 12 3.16 6.23 -10.70
C GLN A 12 4.41 6.81 -11.41
N ASN A 13 5.48 7.01 -10.64
CA ASN A 13 6.81 7.19 -11.22
C ASN A 13 7.25 5.83 -11.79
N LYS A 14 7.12 5.68 -13.11
CA LYS A 14 7.53 4.51 -13.89
C LYS A 14 9.04 4.24 -13.92
N PHE A 15 9.82 4.90 -13.08
CA PHE A 15 11.26 4.67 -12.92
C PHE A 15 11.61 3.49 -11.98
N MET A 16 10.60 2.84 -11.40
CA MET A 16 10.74 1.74 -10.44
C MET A 16 10.60 0.34 -11.07
N ALA A 17 10.93 0.18 -12.35
CA ALA A 17 10.80 -1.11 -13.05
C ALA A 17 11.70 -2.22 -12.47
N ASN A 18 12.68 -1.88 -11.62
CA ASN A 18 13.59 -2.83 -10.99
C ASN A 18 13.65 -2.71 -9.44
N GLN A 19 12.61 -2.15 -8.80
CA GLN A 19 12.57 -2.04 -7.34
C GLN A 19 11.85 -3.23 -6.70
N ARG A 20 12.43 -3.77 -5.62
CA ARG A 20 11.90 -4.90 -4.84
C ARG A 20 10.61 -4.50 -4.13
N ARG A 21 9.50 -4.56 -4.84
CA ARG A 21 8.17 -4.21 -4.33
C ARG A 21 7.50 -5.41 -3.68
N THR A 22 6.66 -5.12 -2.69
CA THR A 22 5.84 -6.15 -2.06
C THR A 22 4.83 -6.68 -3.08
N SER A 23 4.84 -8.00 -3.27
CA SER A 23 3.97 -8.66 -4.24
C SER A 23 2.49 -8.44 -3.88
N PRO A 24 1.57 -8.48 -4.86
CA PRO A 24 0.14 -8.27 -4.60
C PRO A 24 -0.44 -9.27 -3.60
N LYS A 25 0.10 -10.50 -3.54
CA LYS A 25 -0.31 -11.52 -2.56
C LYS A 25 0.10 -11.14 -1.14
N ALA A 26 1.34 -10.68 -0.96
CA ALA A 26 1.82 -10.19 0.33
C ALA A 26 1.07 -8.93 0.78
N ALA A 27 0.80 -8.00 -0.13
CA ALA A 27 -0.01 -6.81 0.16
C ALA A 27 -1.44 -7.19 0.62
N LYS A 28 -2.07 -8.18 -0.02
CA LYS A 28 -3.41 -8.67 0.36
C LYS A 28 -3.43 -9.25 1.78
N SER A 29 -2.39 -10.01 2.14
CA SER A 29 -2.20 -10.53 3.50
C SER A 29 -1.98 -9.41 4.51
N ALA A 30 -1.14 -8.43 4.19
CA ALA A 30 -0.91 -7.25 5.04
C ALA A 30 -2.21 -6.47 5.28
N SER A 31 -3.02 -6.24 4.25
CA SER A 31 -4.34 -5.63 4.42
C SER A 31 -5.24 -6.46 5.33
N LYS A 32 -5.19 -7.80 5.27
CA LYS A 32 -5.98 -8.67 6.17
C LYS A 32 -5.54 -8.52 7.62
N VAL A 33 -4.23 -8.45 7.86
CA VAL A 33 -3.62 -8.23 9.19
C VAL A 33 -4.05 -6.88 9.77
N LEU A 34 -4.07 -5.83 8.97
CA LEU A 34 -4.56 -4.50 9.39
C LEU A 34 -6.05 -4.51 9.75
N ARG A 35 -6.88 -5.25 9.00
CA ARG A 35 -8.33 -5.36 9.20
C ARG A 35 -8.73 -6.28 10.34
N SER A 36 -7.83 -7.14 10.80
CA SER A 36 -8.14 -8.10 11.86
C SER A 36 -8.14 -7.43 13.24
N LYS A 37 -9.18 -7.74 14.03
CA LYS A 37 -9.33 -7.26 15.41
C LYS A 37 -8.41 -8.00 16.40
N SER A 38 -8.02 -9.24 16.09
CA SER A 38 -7.14 -10.08 16.91
C SER A 38 -5.64 -9.84 16.68
N THR A 39 -5.27 -8.94 15.77
CA THR A 39 -3.87 -8.66 15.44
C THR A 39 -3.32 -7.53 16.31
N GLY A 40 -2.20 -7.81 16.99
CA GLY A 40 -1.48 -6.87 17.86
C GLY A 40 -0.86 -5.67 17.12
N LYS A 41 -0.49 -4.63 17.89
CA LYS A 41 0.02 -3.36 17.37
C LYS A 41 1.27 -3.52 16.50
N HIS A 42 2.24 -4.32 16.94
CA HIS A 42 3.48 -4.56 16.19
C HIS A 42 3.25 -5.21 14.83
N SER A 43 2.36 -6.20 14.76
CA SER A 43 2.01 -6.86 13.50
C SER A 43 1.32 -5.92 12.52
N LYS A 44 0.51 -4.97 13.01
CA LYS A 44 -0.12 -3.93 12.20
C LYS A 44 0.91 -2.94 11.64
N VAL A 45 1.89 -2.54 12.44
CA VAL A 45 2.99 -1.69 11.98
C VAL A 45 3.78 -2.36 10.86
N ALA A 46 4.18 -3.63 11.06
CA ALA A 46 4.88 -4.40 10.02
C ALA A 46 4.05 -4.55 8.73
N ALA A 47 2.75 -4.82 8.86
CA ALA A 47 1.84 -4.88 7.73
C ALA A 47 1.68 -3.53 7.02
N GLY A 48 1.64 -2.42 7.76
CA GLY A 48 1.63 -1.07 7.21
C GLY A 48 2.88 -0.75 6.40
N SER A 49 4.05 -1.11 6.92
CA SER A 49 5.34 -0.94 6.22
C SER A 49 5.38 -1.76 4.92
N ALA A 50 4.85 -2.98 4.94
CA ALA A 50 4.74 -3.83 3.74
C ALA A 50 3.74 -3.26 2.71
N LEU A 51 2.61 -2.71 3.16
CA LEU A 51 1.62 -2.11 2.26
C LEU A 51 2.15 -0.82 1.60
N SER A 52 2.93 -0.03 2.34
CA SER A 52 3.57 1.19 1.83
C SER A 52 4.61 0.88 0.74
N GLN A 53 5.21 -0.31 0.77
CA GLN A 53 6.15 -0.80 -0.23
C GLN A 53 5.47 -1.57 -1.38
N ALA A 54 4.17 -1.82 -1.31
CA ALA A 54 3.42 -2.54 -2.33
C ALA A 54 3.25 -1.70 -3.60
N ALA A 55 3.26 -2.38 -4.76
CA ALA A 55 3.06 -1.71 -6.04
C ALA A 55 1.60 -1.21 -6.17
N PRO A 56 1.38 0.04 -6.63
CA PRO A 56 0.04 0.55 -6.87
C PRO A 56 -0.63 -0.26 -7.98
N LYS A 57 -1.89 -0.65 -7.77
CA LYS A 57 -2.69 -1.32 -8.80
C LYS A 57 -2.91 -0.33 -9.93
N ARG A 58 -2.36 -0.61 -11.12
CA ARG A 58 -2.65 0.18 -12.33
C ARG A 58 -4.15 0.12 -12.59
N ARG A 59 -4.90 1.18 -12.26
CA ARG A 59 -6.27 1.34 -12.72
C ARG A 59 -6.18 1.61 -14.23
N LYS A 60 -6.69 0.71 -15.06
CA LYS A 60 -7.00 1.05 -16.46
C LYS A 60 -8.13 2.09 -16.40
N LYS A 61 -7.86 3.27 -16.96
CA LYS A 61 -8.84 4.31 -17.21
C LYS A 61 -9.81 3.82 -18.28
#